data_AF-A0A1B6J4Y5-F1
#
_entry.id   AF-A0A1B6J4Y5-F1
#
_cell.length_a   1.000
_cell.length_b   1.000
_cell.length_c   1.000
_cell.angle_alpha   90.00
_cell.angle_beta   90.00
_cell.angle_gamma   90.00
#
_symmetry.space_group_name_H-M   'P 1'
#
loop_
_entity.id
_entity.type
_entity.pdbx_description
1 polymer ?
#
loop_
_entity_poly.entity_id
_entity_poly.type
_entity_poly.pdbx_seq_one_letter_code
_entity_poly.pdbx_strand_id
1 'polypeptide(L)'
;MDRLNSRIRIMWLAGVIVLLGSLTWVDSRVQQKPLSKADVFRDMAITYIDELWINVTDNTEWTLNAQAEYGVDSAVLLAFKTLCDKLDRFVPARIPETMAENIWNYARIQVELAGIEGLYGNFRKFQQEPAYKHKMFTRAWLDLTKTVLQDSDTLPSIPSALVSCHSLVMGSEQGNEQLYVLIGKEGENSLCHVQQSPHQIIYNLYNSLQMTQLKGYAMMQFSWMLLRVYGKGNFTLESELMRERYLERMAEQAISLKEALSNADAAYWRCDPKHHVEGETYAQLTRLLQGYIQNEVDLNSQQTCRENCGYYQVTKQHGCYENNFCA
;
A
#
# COMPACT_ATOMS: atom_id res chain seq x y z
N MET A 1 -18.69 82.31 36.63
CA MET A 1 -18.04 83.46 35.98
C MET A 1 -16.55 83.14 35.91
N ASP A 2 -15.97 83.38 34.73
CA ASP A 2 -14.57 83.16 34.30
C ASP A 2 -14.15 81.70 34.02
N ARG A 3 -14.15 81.26 32.75
CA ARG A 3 -13.13 81.40 31.67
C ARG A 3 -11.87 80.57 31.99
N LEU A 4 -11.36 79.65 31.17
CA LEU A 4 -11.06 79.75 29.74
C LEU A 4 -10.74 78.36 29.13
N ASN A 5 -10.98 78.24 27.82
CA ASN A 5 -10.72 77.12 26.91
C ASN A 5 -9.30 76.50 26.95
N SER A 6 -9.21 75.17 26.74
CA SER A 6 -8.25 74.60 25.78
C SER A 6 -8.72 73.23 25.28
N ARG A 7 -8.70 73.08 23.96
CA ARG A 7 -9.17 71.94 23.17
C ARG A 7 -8.22 70.75 23.29
N ILE A 8 -8.73 69.62 23.76
CA ILE A 8 -8.05 68.31 23.66
C ILE A 8 -8.47 67.67 22.32
N ARG A 9 -7.59 67.74 21.31
CA ARG A 9 -7.61 66.84 20.16
C ARG A 9 -6.82 65.59 20.55
N ILE A 10 -7.51 64.51 20.90
CA ILE A 10 -6.93 63.17 20.95
C ILE A 10 -6.87 62.68 19.51
N MET A 11 -5.68 62.74 18.93
CA MET A 11 -5.33 62.07 17.68
C MET A 11 -4.35 60.96 18.06
N TRP A 12 -4.87 59.77 18.33
CA TRP A 12 -4.09 58.56 18.51
C TRP A 12 -4.63 57.47 17.58
N LEU A 13 -3.72 56.92 16.79
CA LEU A 13 -3.74 55.62 16.10
C LEU A 13 -4.63 55.50 14.85
N ALA A 14 -4.14 56.09 13.76
CA ALA A 14 -4.29 55.48 12.44
C ALA A 14 -3.43 54.21 12.40
N GLY A 15 -4.05 53.06 12.64
CA GLY A 15 -3.44 51.73 12.61
C GLY A 15 -4.41 50.72 12.05
N VAL A 16 -4.96 50.97 10.86
CA VAL A 16 -5.71 49.98 10.09
C VAL A 16 -4.77 49.47 9.01
N ILE A 17 -3.92 48.51 9.39
CA ILE A 17 -3.26 47.63 8.44
C ILE A 17 -4.35 46.69 7.93
N VAL A 18 -4.87 46.99 6.74
CA VAL A 18 -5.59 46.02 5.91
C VAL A 18 -4.54 45.03 5.41
N LEU A 19 -4.19 44.06 6.25
CA LEU A 19 -3.60 42.82 5.78
C LEU A 19 -4.77 42.00 5.23
N LEU A 20 -4.99 42.16 3.93
CA LEU A 20 -5.59 41.13 3.09
C LEU A 20 -4.76 39.86 3.30
N GLY A 21 -5.15 39.09 4.31
CA GLY A 21 -4.79 37.70 4.44
C GLY A 21 -5.38 37.01 3.22
N SER A 22 -4.58 36.92 2.16
CA SER A 22 -4.63 35.78 1.27
C SER A 22 -4.47 34.55 2.15
N LEU A 23 -5.60 34.05 2.65
CA LEU A 23 -5.78 32.65 3.00
C LEU A 23 -5.53 31.89 1.71
N THR A 24 -4.26 31.72 1.35
CA THR A 24 -3.85 30.53 0.65
C THR A 24 -4.33 29.43 1.58
N TRP A 25 -5.37 28.72 1.15
CA TRP A 25 -5.62 27.36 1.58
C TRP A 25 -4.31 26.61 1.38
N VAL A 26 -3.43 26.67 2.38
CA VAL A 26 -2.30 25.79 2.50
C VAL A 26 -2.97 24.48 2.83
N ASP A 27 -3.21 23.71 1.77
CA ASP A 27 -3.58 22.32 1.82
C ASP A 27 -2.69 21.65 2.88
N SER A 28 -3.28 21.38 4.05
CA SER A 28 -2.58 20.84 5.21
C SER A 28 -2.23 19.37 5.03
N ARG A 29 -2.34 18.85 3.80
CA ARG A 29 -1.58 17.71 3.32
C ARG A 29 -0.09 18.06 3.35
N VAL A 30 0.50 17.99 4.53
CA VAL A 30 1.91 17.61 4.67
C VAL A 30 2.10 16.46 3.69
N GLN A 31 2.85 16.67 2.61
CA GLN A 31 3.25 15.62 1.69
C GLN A 31 4.10 14.62 2.50
N GLN A 32 3.42 13.71 3.20
CA GLN A 32 4.06 12.62 3.88
C GLN A 32 4.65 11.73 2.79
N LYS A 33 5.96 11.49 2.88
CA LYS A 33 6.64 10.58 1.98
C LYS A 33 5.87 9.24 1.98
N PRO A 34 5.58 8.65 0.80
CA PRO A 34 4.85 7.40 0.72
C PRO A 34 5.54 6.33 1.58
N LEU A 35 4.76 5.65 2.44
CA LEU A 35 5.27 4.61 3.33
C LEU A 35 5.55 3.30 2.57
N SER A 36 4.85 3.11 1.46
CA SER A 36 4.88 1.89 0.68
C SER A 36 4.70 2.15 -0.82
N LYS A 37 4.95 1.11 -1.61
CA LYS A 37 4.62 1.15 -3.04
C LYS A 37 3.13 1.34 -3.28
N ALA A 38 2.27 0.78 -2.43
CA ALA A 38 0.82 0.95 -2.54
C ALA A 38 0.39 2.43 -2.44
N ASP A 39 1.07 3.23 -1.60
CA ASP A 39 0.81 4.67 -1.49
C ASP A 39 1.14 5.41 -2.80
N VAL A 40 2.25 5.05 -3.45
CA VAL A 40 2.63 5.62 -4.76
C VAL A 40 1.59 5.28 -5.83
N PHE A 41 1.11 4.04 -5.85
CA PHE A 41 0.04 3.63 -6.77
C PHE A 41 -1.27 4.36 -6.49
N ARG A 42 -1.61 4.60 -5.21
CA ARG A 42 -2.79 5.38 -4.82
C ARG A 42 -2.71 6.81 -5.35
N ASP A 43 -1.60 7.50 -5.14
CA ASP A 43 -1.45 8.90 -5.58
C ASP A 43 -1.54 9.01 -7.11
N MET A 44 -0.90 8.06 -7.82
CA MET A 44 -0.99 7.96 -9.28
C MET A 44 -2.43 7.73 -9.73
N ALA A 45 -3.14 6.80 -9.10
CA ALA A 45 -4.52 6.46 -9.46
C ALA A 45 -5.49 7.61 -9.18
N ILE A 46 -5.36 8.29 -8.04
CA ILE A 46 -6.18 9.45 -7.70
C ILE A 46 -5.97 10.57 -8.72
N THR A 47 -4.71 10.90 -9.03
CA THR A 47 -4.39 11.93 -10.02
C THR A 47 -5.00 11.60 -11.39
N TYR A 48 -4.84 10.35 -11.84
CA TYR A 48 -5.41 9.90 -13.11
C TYR A 48 -6.95 9.96 -13.14
N ILE A 49 -7.60 9.60 -12.02
CA ILE A 49 -9.06 9.65 -11.90
C ILE A 49 -9.56 11.11 -11.86
N ASP A 50 -8.86 12.01 -11.17
CA ASP A 50 -9.20 13.44 -11.10
C ASP A 50 -9.16 14.07 -12.51
N GLU A 51 -8.12 13.77 -13.29
CA GLU A 51 -8.01 14.18 -14.70
C GLU A 51 -9.15 13.61 -15.56
N LEU A 52 -9.54 12.35 -15.32
CA LEU A 52 -10.62 11.71 -16.05
C LEU A 52 -11.98 12.32 -15.71
N TRP A 53 -12.21 12.75 -14.46
CA TRP A 53 -13.40 13.50 -14.09
C TRP A 53 -13.53 14.78 -14.91
N ILE A 54 -12.47 15.59 -15.00
CA ILE A 54 -12.45 16.82 -15.82
C ILE A 54 -12.88 16.53 -17.26
N ASN A 55 -12.36 15.46 -17.86
CA ASN A 55 -12.71 15.07 -19.22
C ASN A 55 -14.20 14.72 -19.38
N VAL A 56 -14.77 13.98 -18.42
CA VAL A 56 -16.17 13.55 -18.42
C VAL A 56 -17.12 14.69 -18.04
N THR A 57 -16.69 15.65 -17.22
CA THR A 57 -17.53 16.75 -16.73
C THR A 57 -17.65 17.91 -17.70
N ASP A 58 -16.54 18.30 -18.32
CA ASP A 58 -16.42 19.62 -18.95
C ASP A 58 -16.70 19.59 -20.46
N ASN A 59 -17.28 18.48 -20.96
CA ASN A 59 -17.59 18.26 -22.37
C ASN A 59 -16.41 18.63 -23.29
N THR A 60 -15.23 18.12 -22.91
CA THR A 60 -13.97 18.43 -23.60
C THR A 60 -13.89 17.77 -24.97
N GLU A 61 -12.85 18.10 -25.74
CA GLU A 61 -12.52 17.42 -27.00
C GLU A 61 -12.45 15.89 -26.81
N TRP A 62 -11.99 15.43 -25.64
CA TRP A 62 -11.97 14.02 -25.28
C TRP A 62 -13.36 13.39 -25.34
N THR A 63 -14.38 14.03 -24.77
CA THR A 63 -15.76 13.53 -24.76
C THR A 63 -16.36 13.52 -26.17
N LEU A 64 -16.08 14.53 -26.98
CA LEU A 64 -16.53 14.60 -28.38
C LEU A 64 -15.92 13.48 -29.22
N ASN A 65 -14.61 13.25 -29.10
CA ASN A 65 -13.90 12.19 -29.82
C ASN A 65 -14.36 10.80 -29.36
N ALA A 66 -14.48 10.60 -28.04
CA ALA A 66 -15.00 9.38 -27.44
C ALA A 66 -16.40 9.02 -27.96
N GLN A 67 -17.30 10.03 -28.00
CA GLN A 67 -18.66 9.85 -28.49
C GLN A 67 -18.72 9.44 -29.97
N ALA A 68 -17.79 9.95 -30.80
CA ALA A 68 -17.73 9.65 -32.23
C ALA A 68 -17.16 8.26 -32.53
N GLU A 69 -16.22 7.76 -31.72
CA GLU A 69 -15.48 6.52 -32.00
C GLU A 69 -16.19 5.27 -31.45
N TYR A 70 -16.55 5.26 -30.16
CA TYR A 70 -17.10 4.07 -29.48
C TYR A 70 -18.13 4.37 -28.37
N GLY A 71 -18.44 5.64 -28.10
CA GLY A 71 -19.32 6.07 -27.01
C GLY A 71 -18.55 6.45 -25.74
N VAL A 72 -19.05 7.45 -25.00
CA VAL A 72 -18.36 7.96 -23.80
C VAL A 72 -18.24 6.89 -22.70
N ASP A 73 -19.23 6.01 -22.56
CA ASP A 73 -19.19 4.88 -21.63
C ASP A 73 -18.04 3.91 -21.92
N SER A 74 -17.90 3.51 -23.19
CA SER A 74 -16.77 2.69 -23.66
C SER A 74 -15.42 3.41 -23.46
N ALA A 75 -15.37 4.73 -23.62
CA ALA A 75 -14.18 5.54 -23.38
C ALA A 75 -13.72 5.50 -21.93
N VAL A 76 -14.67 5.72 -21.01
CA VAL A 76 -14.43 5.66 -19.57
C VAL A 76 -13.96 4.25 -19.19
N LEU A 77 -14.57 3.20 -19.76
CA LEU A 77 -14.15 1.82 -19.53
C LEU A 77 -12.70 1.57 -19.96
N LEU A 78 -12.29 2.07 -21.14
CA LEU A 78 -10.93 1.93 -21.66
C LEU A 78 -9.89 2.70 -20.81
N ALA A 79 -10.25 3.89 -20.32
CA ALA A 79 -9.41 4.65 -19.41
C ALA A 79 -9.20 3.88 -18.09
N PHE A 80 -10.29 3.37 -17.49
CA PHE A 80 -10.18 2.54 -16.29
C PHE A 80 -9.48 1.21 -16.54
N LYS A 81 -9.60 0.62 -17.73
CA LYS A 81 -8.81 -0.55 -18.10
C LYS A 81 -7.32 -0.25 -18.03
N THR A 82 -6.89 0.90 -18.57
CA THR A 82 -5.48 1.32 -18.55
C THR A 82 -4.99 1.52 -17.12
N LEU A 83 -5.81 2.13 -16.26
CA LEU A 83 -5.51 2.27 -14.84
C LEU A 83 -5.39 0.91 -14.16
N CYS A 84 -6.39 0.04 -14.31
CA CYS A 84 -6.44 -1.30 -13.72
C CYS A 84 -5.27 -2.18 -14.19
N ASP A 85 -4.88 -2.08 -15.47
CA ASP A 85 -3.71 -2.79 -16.01
C ASP A 85 -2.40 -2.35 -15.32
N LYS A 86 -2.33 -1.14 -14.76
CA LYS A 86 -1.20 -0.69 -13.93
C LYS A 86 -1.34 -1.20 -12.48
N LEU A 87 -2.54 -1.13 -11.90
CA LEU A 87 -2.80 -1.61 -10.54
C LEU A 87 -2.50 -3.11 -10.40
N ASP A 88 -2.89 -3.91 -11.39
CA ASP A 88 -2.71 -5.37 -11.40
C ASP A 88 -1.22 -5.80 -11.45
N ARG A 89 -0.30 -4.91 -11.85
CA ARG A 89 1.14 -5.20 -11.84
C ARG A 89 1.72 -5.27 -10.44
N PHE A 90 1.06 -4.66 -9.46
CA PHE A 90 1.48 -4.74 -8.09
C PHE A 90 0.75 -5.89 -7.41
N VAL A 91 1.48 -6.95 -7.10
CA VAL A 91 0.99 -8.09 -6.33
C VAL A 91 1.56 -7.97 -4.93
N PRO A 92 0.74 -7.62 -3.92
CA PRO A 92 1.16 -7.61 -2.53
C PRO A 92 1.72 -8.98 -2.12
N ALA A 93 2.70 -9.00 -1.22
CA ALA A 93 3.20 -10.25 -0.68
C ALA A 93 2.09 -10.97 0.10
N ARG A 94 2.07 -12.31 -0.02
CA ARG A 94 1.07 -13.14 0.65
C ARG A 94 1.26 -13.06 2.17
N ILE A 95 0.14 -12.94 2.86
CA ILE A 95 0.04 -13.03 4.30
C ILE A 95 -0.28 -14.49 4.66
N PRO A 96 0.36 -15.08 5.68
CA PRO A 96 0.10 -16.45 6.09
C PRO A 96 -1.35 -16.68 6.50
N GLU A 97 -1.91 -17.80 6.08
CA GLU A 97 -3.31 -18.15 6.38
C GLU A 97 -3.54 -18.41 7.88
N THR A 98 -2.53 -18.95 8.57
CA THR A 98 -2.55 -19.19 10.02
C THR A 98 -2.81 -17.93 10.84
N MET A 99 -2.57 -16.74 10.27
CA MET A 99 -2.91 -15.47 10.91
C MET A 99 -4.41 -15.28 11.10
N ALA A 100 -5.21 -15.73 10.13
CA ALA A 100 -6.66 -15.60 10.19
C ALA A 100 -7.27 -16.53 11.25
N GLU A 101 -6.56 -17.59 11.64
CA GLU A 101 -6.99 -18.50 12.70
C GLU A 101 -6.87 -17.84 14.09
N ASN A 102 -5.86 -17.00 14.28
CA ASN A 102 -5.54 -16.40 15.58
C ASN A 102 -6.13 -15.00 15.76
N ILE A 103 -6.29 -14.22 14.68
CA ILE A 103 -6.71 -12.83 14.75
C ILE A 103 -8.06 -12.63 14.05
N TRP A 104 -9.12 -12.57 14.84
CA TRP A 104 -10.50 -12.42 14.33
C TRP A 104 -10.68 -11.17 13.44
N ASN A 105 -10.11 -10.02 13.84
CA ASN A 105 -10.15 -8.79 13.03
C ASN A 105 -9.56 -9.01 11.63
N TYR A 106 -8.46 -9.76 11.55
CA TYR A 106 -7.82 -10.08 10.28
C TYR A 106 -8.68 -11.03 9.44
N ALA A 107 -9.24 -12.07 10.05
CA ALA A 107 -10.17 -12.98 9.38
C ALA A 107 -11.36 -12.23 8.78
N ARG A 108 -11.93 -11.28 9.54
CA ARG A 108 -13.05 -10.45 9.06
C ARG A 108 -12.62 -9.54 7.92
N ILE A 109 -11.44 -8.91 7.99
CA ILE A 109 -10.89 -8.11 6.89
C ILE A 109 -10.70 -8.97 5.63
N GLN A 110 -10.19 -10.21 5.75
CA GLN A 110 -10.05 -11.09 4.59
C GLN A 110 -11.37 -11.31 3.85
N VAL A 111 -12.49 -11.41 4.57
CA VAL A 111 -13.83 -11.52 3.96
C VAL A 111 -14.17 -10.25 3.17
N GLU A 112 -13.95 -9.07 3.75
CA GLU A 112 -14.22 -7.79 3.08
C GLU A 112 -13.33 -7.61 1.83
N LEU A 113 -12.04 -7.93 1.94
CA LEU A 113 -11.10 -7.87 0.82
C LEU A 113 -11.47 -8.85 -0.30
N ALA A 114 -11.85 -10.07 0.05
CA ALA A 114 -12.31 -11.06 -0.92
C ALA A 114 -13.58 -10.59 -1.66
N GLY A 115 -14.50 -9.91 -0.96
CA GLY A 115 -15.67 -9.29 -1.57
C GLY A 115 -15.29 -8.24 -2.61
N ILE A 116 -14.41 -7.31 -2.25
CA ILE A 116 -13.93 -6.26 -3.17
C ILE A 116 -13.17 -6.87 -4.35
N GLU A 117 -12.28 -7.84 -4.13
CA GLU A 117 -11.54 -8.52 -5.21
C GLU A 117 -12.47 -9.33 -6.13
N GLY A 118 -13.54 -9.91 -5.60
CA GLY A 118 -14.57 -10.59 -6.40
C GLY A 118 -15.29 -9.63 -7.35
N LEU A 119 -15.70 -8.47 -6.84
CA LEU A 119 -16.30 -7.40 -7.65
C LEU A 119 -15.31 -6.84 -8.68
N TYR A 120 -14.05 -6.65 -8.26
CA TYR A 120 -12.98 -6.21 -9.14
C TYR A 120 -12.73 -7.22 -10.27
N GLY A 121 -12.65 -8.51 -9.96
CA GLY A 121 -12.51 -9.57 -10.95
C GLY A 121 -13.67 -9.56 -11.96
N ASN A 122 -14.90 -9.31 -11.53
CA ASN A 122 -16.01 -9.11 -12.44
C ASN A 122 -15.82 -7.86 -13.30
N PHE A 123 -15.51 -6.71 -12.70
CA PHE A 123 -15.21 -5.46 -13.42
C PHE A 123 -14.09 -5.63 -14.46
N ARG A 124 -13.07 -6.44 -14.18
CA ARG A 124 -12.02 -6.76 -15.14
C ARG A 124 -12.52 -7.59 -16.32
N LYS A 125 -13.48 -8.50 -16.12
CA LYS A 125 -14.15 -9.20 -17.23
C LYS A 125 -14.92 -8.24 -18.13
N PHE A 126 -15.59 -7.23 -17.54
CA PHE A 126 -16.25 -6.17 -18.30
C PHE A 126 -15.28 -5.39 -19.20
N GLN A 127 -14.01 -5.28 -18.80
CA GLN A 127 -12.95 -4.61 -19.58
C GLN A 127 -12.29 -5.50 -20.64
N GLN A 128 -12.59 -6.79 -20.70
CA GLN A 128 -12.03 -7.72 -21.69
C GLN A 128 -12.84 -7.66 -23.00
N GLU A 129 -12.14 -7.65 -24.15
CA GLU A 129 -12.76 -7.45 -25.47
C GLU A 129 -13.51 -8.67 -26.02
N PRO A 130 -14.57 -8.45 -26.85
CA PRO A 130 -14.94 -7.16 -27.46
C PRO A 130 -16.07 -6.41 -26.74
N ALA A 131 -16.09 -6.40 -25.41
CA ALA A 131 -17.14 -5.75 -24.63
C ALA A 131 -17.26 -4.22 -24.84
N TYR A 132 -16.22 -3.53 -25.32
CA TYR A 132 -16.32 -2.11 -25.70
C TYR A 132 -16.72 -1.88 -27.17
N LYS A 133 -16.48 -2.85 -28.07
CA LYS A 133 -16.94 -2.79 -29.48
C LYS A 133 -18.40 -3.19 -29.66
N HIS A 134 -18.93 -4.02 -28.76
CA HIS A 134 -20.35 -4.36 -28.74
C HIS A 134 -20.97 -3.59 -27.61
N LYS A 135 -21.64 -2.47 -27.92
CA LYS A 135 -22.43 -1.65 -26.99
C LYS A 135 -22.97 -2.52 -25.87
N MET A 136 -22.28 -2.53 -24.75
CA MET A 136 -22.68 -3.40 -23.67
C MET A 136 -24.05 -2.92 -23.20
N PHE A 137 -24.97 -3.83 -22.92
CA PHE A 137 -26.32 -3.43 -22.56
C PHE A 137 -26.26 -2.50 -21.35
N THR A 138 -26.77 -1.27 -21.49
CA THR A 138 -26.84 -0.23 -20.43
C THR A 138 -27.30 -0.81 -19.10
N ARG A 139 -28.18 -1.81 -19.13
CA ARG A 139 -28.65 -2.53 -17.94
C ARG A 139 -27.51 -3.20 -17.16
N ALA A 140 -26.61 -3.92 -17.81
CA ALA A 140 -25.50 -4.62 -17.14
C ALA A 140 -24.56 -3.64 -16.43
N TRP A 141 -24.34 -2.48 -17.05
CA TRP A 141 -23.59 -1.39 -16.42
C TRP A 141 -24.28 -0.81 -15.20
N LEU A 142 -25.58 -0.51 -15.32
CA LEU A 142 -26.35 0.00 -14.19
C LEU A 142 -26.40 -1.02 -13.05
N ASP A 143 -26.54 -2.31 -13.35
CA ASP A 143 -26.50 -3.39 -12.37
C ASP A 143 -25.13 -3.43 -11.67
N LEU A 144 -24.02 -3.32 -12.41
CA LEU A 144 -22.67 -3.22 -11.82
C LEU A 144 -22.56 -2.01 -10.89
N THR A 145 -22.99 -0.82 -11.34
CA THR A 145 -22.91 0.40 -10.51
C THR A 145 -23.72 0.26 -9.22
N LYS A 146 -24.88 -0.41 -9.29
CA LYS A 146 -25.72 -0.69 -8.12
C LYS A 146 -24.99 -1.61 -7.15
N THR A 147 -24.44 -2.72 -7.62
CA THR A 147 -23.70 -3.66 -6.76
C THR A 147 -22.46 -3.02 -6.13
N VAL A 148 -21.77 -2.12 -6.84
CA VAL A 148 -20.58 -1.43 -6.31
C VAL A 148 -20.95 -0.41 -5.24
N LEU A 149 -22.02 0.37 -5.46
CA LEU A 149 -22.33 1.57 -4.66
C LEU A 149 -23.40 1.35 -3.58
N GLN A 150 -24.23 0.31 -3.67
CA GLN A 150 -25.38 0.10 -2.80
C GLN A 150 -25.33 -1.26 -2.13
N ASP A 151 -25.61 -1.26 -0.82
CA ASP A 151 -25.74 -2.50 -0.07
C ASP A 151 -26.93 -3.30 -0.59
N SER A 152 -26.77 -4.63 -0.57
CA SER A 152 -27.87 -5.57 -0.79
C SER A 152 -28.22 -6.26 0.52
N ASP A 153 -29.36 -6.96 0.55
CA ASP A 153 -29.78 -7.72 1.74
C ASP A 153 -28.75 -8.78 2.18
N THR A 154 -27.89 -9.23 1.27
CA THR A 154 -26.95 -10.33 1.50
C THR A 154 -25.48 -9.95 1.45
N LEU A 155 -25.13 -8.81 0.85
CA LEU A 155 -23.74 -8.42 0.59
C LEU A 155 -23.55 -6.91 0.79
N PRO A 156 -22.48 -6.49 1.50
CA PRO A 156 -22.11 -5.09 1.61
C PRO A 156 -21.56 -4.56 0.28
N SER A 157 -21.81 -3.29 0.02
CA SER A 157 -21.21 -2.51 -1.06
C SER A 157 -19.76 -2.19 -0.78
N ILE A 158 -19.05 -1.70 -1.79
CA ILE A 158 -17.66 -1.26 -1.62
C ILE A 158 -17.54 -0.13 -0.58
N PRO A 159 -18.37 0.94 -0.60
CA PRO A 159 -18.39 1.93 0.48
C PRO A 159 -18.45 1.33 1.89
N SER A 160 -19.38 0.39 2.11
CA SER A 160 -19.59 -0.25 3.42
C SER A 160 -18.42 -1.17 3.79
N ALA A 161 -17.87 -1.92 2.84
CA ALA A 161 -16.69 -2.75 3.04
C ALA A 161 -15.46 -1.90 3.44
N LEU A 162 -15.25 -0.74 2.81
CA LEU A 162 -14.14 0.17 3.17
C LEU A 162 -14.31 0.73 4.59
N VAL A 163 -15.55 1.04 5.01
CA VAL A 163 -15.83 1.46 6.39
C VAL A 163 -15.53 0.34 7.37
N SER A 164 -15.98 -0.88 7.07
CA SER A 164 -15.74 -2.06 7.92
C SER A 164 -14.25 -2.40 8.03
N CYS A 165 -13.51 -2.39 6.93
CA CYS A 165 -12.05 -2.54 6.94
C CYS A 165 -11.39 -1.50 7.85
N HIS A 166 -11.81 -0.24 7.75
CA HIS A 166 -11.25 0.82 8.57
C HIS A 166 -11.56 0.63 10.06
N SER A 167 -12.80 0.31 10.43
CA SER A 167 -13.17 0.06 11.84
C SER A 167 -12.41 -1.11 12.44
N LEU A 168 -12.21 -2.18 11.67
CA LEU A 168 -11.48 -3.39 12.09
C LEU A 168 -9.98 -3.12 12.25
N VAL A 169 -9.39 -2.28 11.39
CA VAL A 169 -7.97 -1.90 11.50
C VAL A 169 -7.76 -1.01 12.72
N MET A 170 -8.61 -0.01 12.90
CA MET A 170 -8.47 0.98 13.97
C MET A 170 -8.93 0.49 15.34
N GLY A 171 -9.59 -0.66 15.42
CA GLY A 171 -10.14 -1.18 16.68
C GLY A 171 -11.25 -0.29 17.24
N SER A 172 -12.10 0.29 16.38
CA SER A 172 -13.07 1.32 16.78
C SER A 172 -14.25 0.80 17.62
N GLU A 173 -14.36 -0.52 17.81
CA GLU A 173 -15.33 -1.13 18.73
C GLU A 173 -14.78 -1.10 20.16
N GLN A 174 -15.64 -0.79 21.12
CA GLN A 174 -15.27 -0.48 22.50
C GLN A 174 -14.49 -1.64 23.16
N GLY A 175 -13.18 -1.45 23.35
CA GLY A 175 -12.27 -2.43 23.96
C GLY A 175 -11.40 -3.23 23.00
N ASN A 176 -11.54 -3.05 21.68
CA ASN A 176 -10.69 -3.74 20.70
C ASN A 176 -9.38 -2.97 20.46
N GLU A 177 -8.25 -3.68 20.49
CA GLU A 177 -6.97 -3.11 20.10
C GLU A 177 -6.87 -2.95 18.57
N GLN A 178 -6.03 -2.01 18.12
CA GLN A 178 -5.71 -1.83 16.70
C GLN A 178 -5.11 -3.11 16.11
N LEU A 179 -5.50 -3.44 14.88
CA LEU A 179 -5.09 -4.69 14.23
C LEU A 179 -3.58 -4.86 14.12
N TYR A 180 -2.86 -3.81 13.71
CA TYR A 180 -1.42 -3.89 13.54
C TYR A 180 -0.69 -4.12 14.87
N VAL A 181 -1.24 -3.57 15.97
CA VAL A 181 -0.72 -3.80 17.32
C VAL A 181 -0.95 -5.24 17.75
N LEU A 182 -2.13 -5.80 17.48
CA LEU A 182 -2.44 -7.21 17.75
C LEU A 182 -1.46 -8.15 17.03
N ILE A 183 -1.19 -7.90 15.75
CA ILE A 183 -0.22 -8.70 14.98
C ILE A 183 1.19 -8.57 15.55
N GLY A 184 1.58 -7.37 16.00
CA GLY A 184 2.89 -7.16 16.62
C GLY A 184 3.06 -7.90 17.95
N LYS A 185 1.94 -8.21 18.65
CA LYS A 185 1.93 -8.96 19.90
C LYS A 185 1.85 -10.47 19.72
N GLU A 186 1.50 -10.95 18.53
CA GLU A 186 1.52 -12.39 18.26
C GLU A 186 2.94 -12.93 18.43
N GLY A 187 3.10 -13.85 19.37
CA GLY A 187 4.40 -14.32 19.81
C GLY A 187 5.05 -15.32 18.85
N GLU A 188 6.32 -15.64 19.14
CA GLU A 188 7.13 -16.63 18.43
C GLU A 188 6.36 -17.93 18.16
N ASN A 189 5.63 -18.45 19.15
CA ASN A 189 4.95 -19.75 19.02
C ASN A 189 3.83 -19.77 17.96
N SER A 190 3.17 -18.64 17.70
CA SER A 190 2.07 -18.55 16.73
C SER A 190 2.56 -18.28 15.31
N LEU A 191 3.71 -17.59 15.18
CA LEU A 191 4.21 -17.06 13.91
C LEU A 191 5.57 -17.61 13.50
N CYS A 192 6.25 -18.47 14.26
CA CYS A 192 7.59 -18.93 13.89
C CYS A 192 7.62 -19.80 12.61
N HIS A 193 6.49 -20.45 12.27
CA HIS A 193 6.37 -21.19 11.00
C HIS A 193 6.23 -20.25 9.81
N VAL A 194 5.86 -19.00 10.10
CA VAL A 194 5.85 -17.92 9.14
C VAL A 194 7.29 -17.47 8.96
N GLN A 195 7.79 -17.70 7.76
CA GLN A 195 9.09 -17.23 7.29
C GLN A 195 9.14 -15.69 7.10
N GLN A 196 8.58 -14.92 8.03
CA GLN A 196 8.50 -13.45 8.03
C GLN A 196 8.51 -12.92 9.47
N SER A 197 9.13 -11.78 9.69
CA SER A 197 9.04 -11.07 10.99
C SER A 197 7.66 -10.43 11.17
N PRO A 198 7.20 -10.17 12.41
CA PRO A 198 5.98 -9.41 12.67
C PRO A 198 5.96 -8.07 11.94
N HIS A 199 7.10 -7.37 11.90
CA HIS A 199 7.27 -6.16 11.11
C HIS A 199 6.95 -6.37 9.63
N GLN A 200 7.52 -7.40 9.00
CA GLN A 200 7.30 -7.70 7.58
C GLN A 200 5.84 -8.08 7.30
N ILE A 201 5.23 -8.84 8.21
CA ILE A 201 3.82 -9.22 8.13
C ILE A 201 2.92 -7.99 8.16
N ILE A 202 3.11 -7.10 9.14
CA ILE A 202 2.33 -5.85 9.27
C ILE A 202 2.46 -5.01 8.01
N TYR A 203 3.67 -4.89 7.47
CA TYR A 203 3.93 -4.18 6.23
C TYR A 203 3.24 -4.82 5.01
N ASN A 204 3.28 -6.16 4.90
CA ASN A 204 2.62 -6.90 3.82
C ASN A 204 1.09 -6.76 3.90
N LEU A 205 0.54 -6.84 5.11
CA LEU A 205 -0.88 -6.62 5.36
C LEU A 205 -1.33 -5.24 4.91
N TYR A 206 -0.59 -4.19 5.30
CA TYR A 206 -0.90 -2.84 4.86
C TYR A 206 -0.93 -2.75 3.33
N ASN A 207 0.09 -3.25 2.64
CA ASN A 207 0.13 -3.22 1.17
C ASN A 207 -1.05 -3.97 0.54
N SER A 208 -1.40 -5.14 1.06
CA SER A 208 -2.53 -5.93 0.56
C SER A 208 -3.86 -5.19 0.73
N LEU A 209 -4.09 -4.69 1.95
CA LEU A 209 -5.25 -3.92 2.31
C LEU A 209 -5.37 -2.64 1.45
N GLN A 210 -4.32 -1.83 1.36
CA GLN A 210 -4.34 -0.57 0.59
C GLN A 210 -4.65 -0.80 -0.89
N MET A 211 -4.06 -1.83 -1.49
CA MET A 211 -4.26 -2.10 -2.92
C MET A 211 -5.67 -2.58 -3.25
N THR A 212 -6.23 -3.46 -2.42
CA THR A 212 -7.62 -3.89 -2.60
C THR A 212 -8.59 -2.73 -2.36
N GLN A 213 -8.36 -1.89 -1.34
CA GLN A 213 -9.18 -0.69 -1.12
C GLN A 213 -9.07 0.30 -2.30
N LEU A 214 -7.88 0.45 -2.90
CA LEU A 214 -7.68 1.28 -4.09
C LEU A 214 -8.43 0.76 -5.32
N LYS A 215 -8.44 -0.55 -5.54
CA LYS A 215 -9.28 -1.18 -6.58
C LYS A 215 -10.76 -0.92 -6.33
N GLY A 216 -11.19 -1.01 -5.07
CA GLY A 216 -12.52 -0.62 -4.63
C GLY A 216 -12.85 0.83 -4.98
N TYR A 217 -11.97 1.77 -4.61
CA TYR A 217 -12.06 3.18 -4.95
C TYR A 217 -12.21 3.41 -6.46
N ALA A 218 -11.36 2.77 -7.27
CA ALA A 218 -11.44 2.89 -8.73
C ALA A 218 -12.80 2.44 -9.27
N MET A 219 -13.36 1.33 -8.77
CA MET A 219 -14.70 0.87 -9.19
C MET A 219 -15.82 1.84 -8.80
N MET A 220 -15.74 2.47 -7.62
CA MET A 220 -16.72 3.48 -7.20
C MET A 220 -16.69 4.70 -8.12
N GLN A 221 -15.48 5.19 -8.42
CA GLN A 221 -15.28 6.35 -9.30
C GLN A 221 -15.77 6.07 -10.72
N PHE A 222 -15.43 4.90 -11.27
CA PHE A 222 -15.99 4.43 -12.54
C PHE A 222 -17.51 4.40 -12.53
N SER A 223 -18.12 3.88 -11.46
CA SER A 223 -19.58 3.74 -11.35
C SER A 223 -20.28 5.09 -11.36
N TRP A 224 -19.77 6.10 -10.64
CA TRP A 224 -20.35 7.44 -10.65
C TRP A 224 -20.18 8.16 -12.00
N MET A 225 -19.01 8.05 -12.64
CA MET A 225 -18.80 8.59 -13.99
C MET A 225 -19.80 7.97 -14.98
N LEU A 226 -20.02 6.66 -14.88
CA LEU A 226 -20.93 5.94 -15.77
C LEU A 226 -22.40 6.34 -15.54
N LEU A 227 -22.83 6.46 -14.29
CA LEU A 227 -24.17 6.96 -13.95
C LEU A 227 -24.40 8.37 -14.51
N ARG A 228 -23.37 9.22 -14.49
CA ARG A 228 -23.43 10.56 -15.11
C ARG A 228 -23.55 10.49 -16.62
N VAL A 229 -22.74 9.67 -17.29
CA VAL A 229 -22.81 9.47 -18.75
C VAL A 229 -24.22 9.03 -19.17
N TYR A 230 -24.91 8.24 -18.35
CA TYR A 230 -26.31 7.83 -18.58
C TYR A 230 -27.37 8.80 -18.06
N GLY A 231 -26.99 10.01 -17.65
CA GLY A 231 -27.93 11.05 -17.21
C GLY A 231 -28.68 10.71 -15.93
N LYS A 232 -28.12 9.87 -15.04
CA LYS A 232 -28.75 9.48 -13.77
C LYS A 232 -28.46 10.45 -12.61
N GLY A 233 -27.63 11.46 -12.84
CA GLY A 233 -27.20 12.44 -11.83
C GLY A 233 -25.83 13.01 -12.16
N ASN A 234 -25.39 14.02 -11.40
CA ASN A 234 -24.09 14.66 -11.62
C ASN A 234 -22.94 13.91 -10.92
N PHE A 235 -23.21 13.38 -9.71
CA PHE A 235 -22.33 12.58 -8.87
C PHE A 235 -20.94 13.17 -8.54
N THR A 236 -20.62 14.39 -8.98
CA THR A 236 -19.35 15.06 -8.67
C THR A 236 -19.16 15.20 -7.16
N LEU A 237 -20.17 15.73 -6.45
CA LEU A 237 -20.08 15.95 -5.01
C LEU A 237 -19.93 14.64 -4.23
N GLU A 238 -20.71 13.61 -4.59
CA GLU A 238 -20.62 12.28 -3.99
C GLU A 238 -19.23 11.67 -4.20
N SER A 239 -18.67 11.84 -5.41
CA SER A 239 -17.34 11.35 -5.76
C SER A 239 -16.23 12.07 -5.00
N GLU A 240 -16.35 13.39 -4.82
CA GLU A 240 -15.42 14.23 -4.06
C GLU A 240 -15.46 13.91 -2.56
N LEU A 241 -16.65 13.85 -1.96
CA LEU A 241 -16.82 13.47 -0.56
C LEU A 241 -16.31 12.06 -0.27
N MET A 242 -16.51 11.12 -1.19
CA MET A 242 -15.93 9.78 -1.05
C MET A 242 -14.41 9.81 -1.14
N ARG A 243 -13.84 10.62 -2.05
CA ARG A 243 -12.38 10.78 -2.19
C ARG A 243 -11.76 11.35 -0.92
N GLU A 244 -12.36 12.39 -0.33
CA GLU A 244 -11.91 12.97 0.94
C GLU A 244 -11.91 11.93 2.06
N ARG A 245 -13.04 11.24 2.27
CA ARG A 245 -13.18 10.20 3.30
C ARG A 245 -12.24 9.02 3.07
N TYR A 246 -12.02 8.63 1.81
CA TYR A 246 -11.05 7.59 1.47
C TYR A 246 -9.64 8.01 1.88
N LEU A 247 -9.21 9.20 1.48
CA LEU A 247 -7.89 9.73 1.82
C LEU A 247 -7.68 9.89 3.33
N GLU A 248 -8.68 10.39 4.04
CA GLU A 248 -8.67 10.50 5.50
C GLU A 248 -8.43 9.14 6.17
N ARG A 249 -9.21 8.12 5.81
CA ARG A 249 -9.03 6.77 6.36
C ARG A 249 -7.67 6.19 6.04
N MET A 250 -7.13 6.42 4.84
CA MET A 250 -5.82 5.90 4.49
C MET A 250 -4.71 6.61 5.28
N ALA A 251 -4.85 7.90 5.55
CA ALA A 251 -3.92 8.65 6.40
C ALA A 251 -3.93 8.14 7.84
N GLU A 252 -5.11 7.88 8.41
CA GLU A 252 -5.24 7.30 9.76
C GLU A 252 -4.64 5.88 9.83
N GLN A 253 -4.91 5.03 8.84
CA GLN A 253 -4.31 3.70 8.75
C GLN A 253 -2.78 3.77 8.60
N ALA A 254 -2.26 4.75 7.88
CA ALA A 254 -0.82 4.99 7.72
C ALA A 254 -0.15 5.43 9.04
N ILE A 255 -0.84 6.25 9.84
CA ILE A 255 -0.37 6.64 11.18
C ILE A 255 -0.31 5.41 12.09
N SER A 256 -1.38 4.63 12.15
CA SER A 256 -1.44 3.37 12.93
C SER A 256 -0.36 2.37 12.49
N LEU A 257 -0.14 2.24 11.17
CA LEU A 257 0.95 1.42 10.63
C LEU A 257 2.31 1.86 11.18
N LYS A 258 2.61 3.17 11.09
CA LYS A 258 3.92 3.70 11.49
C LYS A 258 4.19 3.45 12.97
N GLU A 259 3.18 3.62 13.82
CA GLU A 259 3.27 3.31 15.24
C GLU A 259 3.53 1.81 15.47
N ALA A 260 2.74 0.94 14.83
CA ALA A 260 2.91 -0.50 14.97
C ALA A 260 4.28 -1.00 14.47
N LEU A 261 4.75 -0.51 13.32
CA LEU A 261 6.07 -0.87 12.78
C LEU A 261 7.22 -0.41 13.67
N SER A 262 7.07 0.70 14.39
CA SER A 262 8.09 1.19 15.33
C SER A 262 8.25 0.31 16.57
N ASN A 263 7.20 -0.43 16.92
CA ASN A 263 7.16 -1.33 18.07
C ASN A 263 7.32 -2.82 17.70
N ALA A 264 7.16 -3.17 16.43
CA ALA A 264 7.21 -4.55 15.97
C ALA A 264 8.65 -5.05 15.81
N ASP A 265 8.90 -6.29 16.23
CA ASP A 265 10.19 -6.93 16.02
C ASP A 265 10.45 -7.18 14.52
N ALA A 266 11.65 -6.78 14.08
CA ALA A 266 12.14 -7.02 12.73
C ALA A 266 12.87 -8.36 12.61
N ALA A 267 13.17 -9.04 13.73
CA ALA A 267 13.84 -10.32 13.75
C ALA A 267 13.03 -11.38 13.00
N TYR A 268 13.74 -12.16 12.20
CA TYR A 268 13.19 -13.30 11.51
C TYR A 268 13.13 -14.48 12.46
N TRP A 269 11.92 -14.95 12.77
CA TRP A 269 11.73 -16.12 13.61
C TRP A 269 11.96 -17.39 12.78
N ARG A 270 12.85 -18.24 13.26
CA ARG A 270 12.83 -19.67 12.96
C ARG A 270 12.16 -20.33 14.16
N CYS A 271 11.33 -21.37 13.96
CA CYS A 271 10.79 -22.16 15.08
C CYS A 271 11.88 -22.96 15.79
N ASP A 272 12.97 -22.30 16.15
CA ASP A 272 14.07 -22.88 16.85
C ASP A 272 13.62 -23.14 18.30
N PRO A 273 13.94 -24.32 18.85
CA PRO A 273 13.57 -24.63 20.22
C PRO A 273 14.26 -23.66 21.18
N LYS A 274 13.50 -23.17 22.19
CA LYS A 274 14.00 -22.20 23.19
C LYS A 274 15.26 -22.66 23.93
N HIS A 275 15.46 -23.97 24.02
CA HIS A 275 16.65 -24.58 24.57
C HIS A 275 17.31 -25.45 23.51
N HIS A 276 18.52 -25.05 23.13
CA HIS A 276 19.34 -25.80 22.22
C HIS A 276 20.11 -26.89 22.97
N VAL A 277 19.85 -28.14 22.58
CA VAL A 277 20.54 -29.36 23.04
C VAL A 277 21.34 -29.96 21.87
N GLU A 278 22.63 -30.23 22.12
CA GLU A 278 23.53 -30.84 21.15
C GLU A 278 23.10 -32.27 20.83
N GLY A 279 23.08 -32.63 19.54
CA GLY A 279 22.63 -33.94 19.05
C GLY A 279 21.11 -34.04 18.83
N GLU A 280 20.32 -33.11 19.36
CA GLU A 280 18.87 -33.04 19.13
C GLU A 280 18.48 -31.86 18.23
N THR A 281 18.93 -30.67 18.62
CA THR A 281 18.51 -29.39 18.02
C THR A 281 19.62 -28.70 17.25
N TYR A 282 20.87 -29.05 17.53
CA TYR A 282 22.04 -28.64 16.77
C TYR A 282 23.13 -29.71 16.86
N ALA A 283 24.03 -29.76 15.90
CA ALA A 283 25.24 -30.56 15.98
C ALA A 283 26.45 -29.62 16.02
N GLN A 284 27.28 -29.71 17.05
CA GLN A 284 28.48 -28.89 17.12
C GLN A 284 29.55 -29.45 16.19
N LEU A 285 29.94 -28.68 15.18
CA LEU A 285 31.12 -28.99 14.37
C LEU A 285 32.37 -28.63 15.18
N THR A 286 32.89 -29.57 15.96
CA THR A 286 34.08 -29.38 16.82
C THR A 286 35.39 -29.37 16.05
N ARG A 287 35.39 -29.93 14.84
CA ARG A 287 36.58 -30.06 13.98
C ARG A 287 36.20 -29.84 12.52
N LEU A 288 36.01 -28.58 12.12
CA LEU A 288 35.97 -28.23 10.71
C LEU A 288 37.39 -28.38 10.14
N LEU A 289 37.65 -29.52 9.50
CA LEU A 289 38.84 -29.70 8.67
C LEU A 289 38.58 -29.03 7.32
N GLN A 290 38.90 -27.75 7.22
CA GLN A 290 38.96 -27.07 5.93
C GLN A 290 40.32 -27.34 5.31
N GLY A 291 40.38 -28.37 4.46
CA GLY A 291 41.53 -28.61 3.59
C GLY A 291 41.38 -27.81 2.30
N TYR A 292 42.44 -27.14 1.88
CA TYR A 292 42.50 -26.52 0.56
C TYR A 292 43.81 -26.94 -0.11
N ILE A 293 43.77 -27.14 -1.42
CA ILE A 293 44.94 -27.47 -2.22
C ILE A 293 45.59 -26.16 -2.61
N GLN A 294 46.88 -26.02 -2.33
CA GLN A 294 47.67 -24.87 -2.73
C GLN A 294 48.97 -25.37 -3.35
N ASN A 295 49.46 -24.67 -4.36
CA ASN A 295 50.76 -24.97 -4.94
C ASN A 295 51.88 -24.59 -3.95
N GLU A 296 52.91 -25.44 -3.82
CA GLU A 296 54.04 -25.20 -2.90
C GLU A 296 54.79 -23.90 -3.22
N VAL A 297 54.86 -23.53 -4.51
CA VAL A 297 55.37 -22.23 -4.98
C VAL A 297 54.71 -21.07 -4.22
N ASP A 298 53.43 -21.20 -3.89
CA ASP A 298 52.66 -20.12 -3.27
C ASP A 298 52.74 -20.12 -1.73
N LEU A 299 53.40 -21.11 -1.12
CA LEU A 299 53.54 -21.27 0.34
C LEU A 299 54.78 -20.58 0.92
N ASN A 300 55.64 -19.99 0.09
CA ASN A 300 56.81 -19.24 0.55
C ASN A 300 57.03 -17.97 -0.28
N SER A 301 57.62 -16.95 0.33
CA SER A 301 57.92 -15.68 -0.34
C SER A 301 58.92 -15.79 -1.48
N GLN A 302 59.69 -16.87 -1.54
CA GLN A 302 60.72 -17.11 -2.56
C GLN A 302 60.17 -17.76 -3.83
N GLN A 303 58.90 -18.18 -3.83
CA GLN A 303 58.25 -18.84 -4.95
C GLN A 303 58.98 -20.10 -5.43
N THR A 304 59.37 -20.96 -4.49
CA THR A 304 60.11 -22.20 -4.81
C THR A 304 59.41 -23.46 -4.28
N CYS A 305 59.72 -24.63 -4.85
CA CYS A 305 59.24 -25.95 -4.38
C CYS A 305 60.40 -26.82 -3.88
N ARG A 306 61.18 -26.33 -2.92
CA ARG A 306 62.41 -27.01 -2.46
C ARG A 306 62.27 -27.66 -1.10
N GLU A 307 61.18 -27.39 -0.40
CA GLU A 307 61.01 -27.81 0.98
C GLU A 307 60.10 -29.04 1.04
N ASN A 308 59.88 -29.56 2.24
CA ASN A 308 58.95 -30.66 2.45
C ASN A 308 57.73 -30.17 3.24
N CYS A 309 56.68 -30.99 3.31
CA CYS A 309 55.45 -30.62 4.03
C CYS A 309 55.68 -30.27 5.51
N GLY A 310 56.71 -30.82 6.15
CA GLY A 310 57.05 -30.53 7.56
C GLY A 310 57.64 -29.14 7.79
N TYR A 311 58.16 -28.50 6.74
CA TYR A 311 58.65 -27.13 6.78
C TYR A 311 57.51 -26.11 6.96
N TYR A 312 56.34 -26.40 6.39
CA TYR A 312 55.18 -25.51 6.39
C TYR A 312 54.23 -25.79 7.57
N GLN A 313 54.63 -25.37 8.78
CA GLN A 313 53.81 -25.57 10.00
C GLN A 313 52.54 -24.71 10.04
N VAL A 314 52.56 -23.56 9.36
CA VAL A 314 51.41 -22.67 9.17
C VAL A 314 51.40 -22.26 7.71
N THR A 315 50.31 -22.54 7.00
CA THR A 315 50.18 -22.19 5.58
C THR A 315 49.79 -20.72 5.45
N LYS A 316 50.62 -19.95 4.74
CA LYS A 316 50.34 -18.57 4.36
C LYS A 316 50.54 -18.44 2.86
N GLN A 317 49.57 -17.84 2.18
CA GLN A 317 49.65 -17.62 0.74
C GLN A 317 50.48 -16.38 0.43
N HIS A 318 51.48 -16.56 -0.43
CA HIS A 318 52.41 -15.52 -0.89
C HIS A 318 52.26 -15.18 -2.38
N GLY A 319 51.49 -15.99 -3.12
CA GLY A 319 51.30 -15.85 -4.57
C GLY A 319 50.12 -16.66 -5.07
N CYS A 320 49.99 -16.74 -6.39
CA CYS A 320 49.04 -17.61 -7.05
C CYS A 320 49.65 -18.07 -8.38
N TYR A 321 50.30 -19.23 -8.36
CA TYR A 321 51.05 -19.75 -9.48
C TYR A 321 50.09 -20.13 -10.62
N GLU A 322 50.25 -19.44 -11.76
CA GLU A 322 49.47 -19.65 -12.99
C GLU A 322 47.94 -19.54 -12.82
N ASN A 323 47.46 -18.82 -11.79
CA ASN A 323 46.02 -18.71 -11.49
C ASN A 323 45.28 -20.06 -11.34
N ASN A 324 45.98 -21.09 -10.87
CA ASN A 324 45.40 -22.42 -10.67
C ASN A 324 44.74 -22.56 -9.28
N PHE A 325 45.35 -23.34 -8.38
CA PHE A 325 44.79 -23.68 -7.05
C PHE A 325 45.15 -22.62 -6.00
N CYS A 326 44.34 -21.57 -5.92
CA CYS A 326 44.51 -20.44 -5.01
C CYS A 326 43.22 -20.26 -4.18
N ALA A 327 43.33 -20.10 -2.86
CA ALA A 327 42.20 -20.11 -1.93
C ALA A 327 41.88 -18.73 -1.36
#